data_AF-A0AAW3HMD1-F1
#
_entry.id   AF-A0AAW3HMD1-F1
#
_cell.length_a   1.000
_cell.length_b   1.000
_cell.length_c   1.000
_cell.angle_alpha   90.00
_cell.angle_beta   90.00
_cell.angle_gamma   90.00
#
_symmetry.space_group_name_H-M   'P 1'
#
loop_
_entity.id
_entity.type
_entity.pdbx_description
1 polymer ?
#
loop_
_entity_poly.entity_id
_entity_poly.type
_entity_poly.pdbx_seq_one_letter_code
_entity_poly.pdbx_strand_id
1 'polypeptide(L)'
;MKLITQNLTPDDFFANGGTIEYEVDANEVDETNPKFYELPTIKPKLHTGFELPPSTVIHEPNTARLITAAGNNWTRFIAKVYRKNGKIIYTQITQDLYRAVCTI
;
A
#
# COMPACT_ATOMS: atom_id res chain seq x y z
N MET A 1 8.64 0.11 -6.41
CA MET A 1 7.82 1.32 -6.08
C MET A 1 8.47 2.61 -6.56
N LYS A 2 7.68 3.57 -7.05
CA LYS A 2 8.10 4.89 -7.53
C LYS A 2 7.06 5.94 -7.16
N LEU A 3 7.49 7.02 -6.51
CA LEU A 3 6.63 8.17 -6.19
C LEU A 3 6.26 8.91 -7.48
N ILE A 4 4.97 9.15 -7.70
CA ILE A 4 4.48 9.90 -8.87
C ILE A 4 3.83 11.25 -8.52
N THR A 5 3.54 11.50 -7.23
CA THR A 5 3.13 12.83 -6.76
C THR A 5 4.32 13.79 -6.78
N GLN A 6 4.17 14.95 -7.42
CA GLN A 6 5.28 15.91 -7.62
C GLN A 6 5.44 16.93 -6.48
N ASN A 7 4.37 17.29 -5.77
CA ASN A 7 4.35 18.41 -4.83
C ASN A 7 4.16 17.99 -3.36
N LEU A 8 4.36 16.71 -3.05
CA LEU A 8 4.23 16.20 -1.70
C LEU A 8 5.28 15.12 -1.47
N THR A 9 6.16 15.33 -0.48
CA THR A 9 7.13 14.31 -0.07
C THR A 9 6.48 13.30 0.88
N PRO A 10 7.06 12.10 1.04
CA PRO A 10 6.57 11.14 2.03
C PRO A 10 6.62 11.70 3.46
N ASP A 11 7.66 12.48 3.78
CA ASP A 11 7.80 13.08 5.11
C ASP A 11 6.71 14.13 5.37
N ASP A 12 6.44 15.02 4.41
CA ASP A 12 5.34 15.99 4.50
C ASP A 12 3.98 15.31 4.62
N PHE A 13 3.75 14.26 3.82
CA PHE A 13 2.54 13.44 3.89
C PHE A 13 2.34 12.82 5.28
N PHE A 14 3.40 12.27 5.89
CA PHE A 14 3.27 11.69 7.22
C PHE A 14 3.18 12.74 8.34
N ALA A 15 3.70 13.95 8.14
CA ALA A 15 3.59 15.04 9.09
C ALA A 15 2.21 15.72 9.04
N ASN A 16 1.68 15.98 7.84
CA ASN A 16 0.54 16.86 7.62
C ASN A 16 -0.71 16.15 7.05
N GLY A 17 -0.60 14.86 6.68
CA GLY A 17 -1.66 14.13 5.99
C GLY A 17 -1.75 14.45 4.50
N GLY A 18 -2.88 14.12 3.88
CA GLY A 18 -3.16 14.39 2.47
C GLY A 18 -3.19 13.12 1.61
N THR A 19 -2.88 13.27 0.32
CA THR A 19 -2.87 12.14 -0.63
C THR A 19 -1.56 12.10 -1.40
N ILE A 20 -0.90 10.94 -1.37
CA ILE A 20 0.32 10.65 -2.13
C ILE A 20 0.11 9.38 -2.97
N GLU A 21 0.75 9.34 -4.12
CA GLU A 21 0.54 8.28 -5.10
C GLU A 21 1.86 7.65 -5.54
N TYR A 22 1.82 6.33 -5.71
CA TYR A 22 2.94 5.53 -6.18
C TYR A 22 2.55 4.65 -7.35
N GLU A 23 3.51 4.41 -8.24
CA GLU A 23 3.55 3.22 -9.08
C GLU A 23 4.22 2.11 -8.26
N VAL A 24 3.54 0.97 -8.10
CA VAL A 24 4.06 -0.19 -7.37
C VAL A 24 3.98 -1.43 -8.23
N ASP A 25 5.05 -2.21 -8.18
CA ASP A 25 5.15 -3.50 -8.84
C ASP A 25 4.14 -4.46 -8.22
N ALA A 26 3.60 -5.37 -9.00
CA ALA A 26 2.51 -6.23 -8.52
C ALA A 26 2.93 -7.19 -7.39
N ASN A 27 4.22 -7.52 -7.30
CA ASN A 27 4.81 -8.26 -6.17
C ASN A 27 4.75 -7.51 -4.83
N GLU A 28 4.56 -6.18 -4.84
CA GLU A 28 4.36 -5.36 -3.64
C GLU A 28 2.89 -5.30 -3.19
N VAL A 29 1.95 -5.82 -4.00
CA VAL A 29 0.52 -5.86 -3.69
C VAL A 29 0.16 -7.20 -3.05
N ASP A 30 0.17 -8.30 -3.82
CA ASP A 30 0.12 -9.69 -3.32
C ASP A 30 0.14 -10.71 -4.48
N GLU A 31 1.25 -10.78 -5.24
CA GLU A 31 1.39 -11.76 -6.33
C GLU A 31 2.04 -13.07 -5.91
N THR A 32 2.26 -13.29 -4.61
CA THR A 32 2.63 -14.65 -4.14
C THR A 32 1.53 -15.67 -4.44
N ASN A 33 0.29 -15.20 -4.60
CA ASN A 33 -0.84 -15.97 -5.08
C ASN A 33 -1.07 -15.72 -6.59
N PRO A 34 -0.82 -16.70 -7.48
CA PRO A 34 -0.98 -16.54 -8.92
C PRO A 34 -2.44 -16.34 -9.37
N LYS A 35 -3.41 -16.48 -8.46
CA LYS A 35 -4.85 -16.26 -8.70
C LYS A 35 -5.39 -15.01 -7.99
N PHE A 36 -4.51 -14.15 -7.47
CA PHE A 36 -4.91 -12.94 -6.74
C PHE A 36 -5.92 -12.09 -7.52
N TYR A 37 -5.65 -11.84 -8.81
CA TYR A 37 -6.52 -11.07 -9.71
C TYR A 37 -7.84 -11.79 -10.06
N GLU A 38 -7.95 -13.09 -9.80
CA GLU A 38 -9.17 -13.87 -10.03
C GLU A 38 -10.08 -13.93 -8.80
N LEU A 39 -9.59 -13.49 -7.63
CA LEU A 39 -10.37 -13.52 -6.39
C LEU A 39 -11.70 -12.77 -6.59
N PRO A 40 -12.84 -13.33 -6.18
CA PRO A 40 -14.16 -12.71 -6.39
C PRO A 40 -14.29 -11.30 -5.81
N THR A 41 -13.50 -10.97 -4.78
CA THR A 41 -13.46 -9.66 -4.13
C THR A 41 -12.54 -8.66 -4.84
N ILE A 42 -11.56 -9.13 -5.61
CA ILE A 42 -10.54 -8.31 -6.29
C ILE A 42 -10.89 -8.13 -7.76
N LYS A 43 -11.20 -9.21 -8.49
CA LYS A 43 -11.50 -9.20 -9.93
C LYS A 43 -12.47 -8.08 -10.38
N PRO A 44 -13.63 -7.86 -9.73
CA PRO A 44 -14.55 -6.80 -10.15
C PRO A 44 -14.03 -5.38 -9.85
N LYS A 45 -13.00 -5.24 -9.02
CA LYS A 45 -12.43 -3.98 -8.54
C LYS A 45 -11.03 -3.70 -9.08
N LEU A 46 -10.47 -4.62 -9.87
CA LEU A 46 -9.07 -4.58 -10.31
C LEU A 46 -8.71 -3.27 -11.01
N HIS A 47 -9.64 -2.74 -11.82
CA HIS A 47 -9.47 -1.48 -12.56
C HIS A 47 -10.23 -0.28 -11.99
N THR A 48 -10.96 -0.46 -10.88
CA THR A 48 -11.74 0.63 -10.23
C THR A 48 -11.25 0.97 -8.83
N GLY A 49 -10.41 0.12 -8.23
CA GLY A 49 -9.79 0.34 -6.94
C GLY A 49 -10.20 -0.70 -5.89
N PHE A 50 -9.21 -1.31 -5.24
CA PHE A 50 -9.42 -2.17 -4.08
C PHE A 50 -8.45 -1.82 -2.95
N GLU A 51 -8.80 -2.23 -1.74
CA GLU A 51 -7.99 -2.04 -0.53
C GLU A 51 -7.56 -3.41 -0.01
N LEU A 52 -6.31 -3.49 0.46
CA LEU A 52 -5.77 -4.64 1.17
C LEU A 52 -5.31 -4.18 2.56
N PRO A 53 -6.23 -4.09 3.53
CA PRO A 53 -5.85 -3.66 4.87
C PRO A 53 -5.00 -4.74 5.55
N PRO A 54 -3.89 -4.38 6.18
CA PRO A 54 -3.13 -5.31 7.00
C PRO A 54 -3.93 -5.72 8.24
N SER A 55 -3.57 -6.84 8.85
CA SER A 55 -4.11 -7.24 10.16
C SER A 55 -3.78 -6.21 11.24
N THR A 56 -4.64 -6.11 12.26
CA THR A 56 -4.47 -5.19 13.40
C THR A 56 -3.18 -5.42 14.20
N VAL A 57 -2.50 -6.56 14.00
CA VAL A 57 -1.20 -6.87 14.60
C VAL A 57 -0.13 -5.83 14.30
N ILE A 58 -0.26 -5.01 13.24
CA ILE A 58 0.68 -3.92 12.96
C ILE A 58 0.75 -2.86 14.06
N HIS A 59 -0.27 -2.80 14.94
CA HIS A 59 -0.30 -1.91 16.10
C HIS A 59 0.39 -2.52 17.33
N GLU A 60 0.68 -3.81 17.33
CA GLU A 60 1.37 -4.46 18.43
C GLU A 60 2.85 -4.03 18.47
N PRO A 61 3.42 -3.67 19.64
CA PRO A 61 4.78 -3.13 19.72
C PRO A 61 5.86 -4.03 19.12
N ASN A 62 5.77 -5.35 19.34
CA ASN A 62 6.76 -6.30 18.84
C ASN A 62 6.70 -6.43 17.31
N THR A 63 5.50 -6.55 16.75
CA THR A 63 5.26 -6.62 15.31
C THR A 63 5.69 -5.33 14.63
N ALA A 64 5.34 -4.17 15.20
CA ALA A 64 5.78 -2.87 14.71
C ALA A 64 7.32 -2.78 14.65
N ARG A 65 8.02 -3.23 15.71
CA ARG A 65 9.48 -3.25 15.75
C ARG A 65 10.07 -4.15 14.66
N LEU A 66 9.48 -5.33 14.44
CA LEU A 66 9.92 -6.25 13.40
C LEU A 66 9.74 -5.66 12.00
N ILE A 67 8.60 -5.03 11.73
CA ILE A 67 8.35 -4.35 10.44
C ILE A 67 9.38 -3.23 10.21
N THR A 68 9.65 -2.42 11.24
CA THR A 68 10.66 -1.36 11.14
C THR A 68 12.07 -1.90 10.91
N ALA A 69 12.43 -3.02 11.56
CA ALA A 69 13.77 -3.60 11.44
C ALA A 69 13.98 -4.36 10.13
N ALA A 70 12.98 -5.13 9.67
CA ALA A 70 13.13 -6.15 8.63
C ALA A 70 12.24 -5.97 7.40
N GLY A 71 11.18 -5.18 7.46
CA GLY A 71 10.30 -4.93 6.31
C GLY A 71 11.03 -4.20 5.19
N ASN A 72 10.64 -4.43 3.93
CA ASN A 72 11.09 -3.61 2.81
C ASN A 72 10.49 -2.18 2.88
N ASN A 73 10.90 -1.30 1.97
CA ASN A 73 10.43 0.10 1.98
C ASN A 73 8.91 0.21 1.89
N TRP A 74 8.26 -0.59 1.04
CA TRP A 74 6.82 -0.53 0.85
C TRP A 74 6.05 -1.13 2.03
N THR A 75 6.48 -2.26 2.58
CA THR A 75 5.94 -2.87 3.80
C THR A 75 5.96 -1.88 4.97
N ARG A 76 7.09 -1.18 5.17
CA ARG A 76 7.21 -0.13 6.19
C ARG A 76 6.24 1.02 5.92
N PHE A 77 6.10 1.42 4.65
CA PHE A 77 5.19 2.48 4.24
C PHE A 77 3.73 2.12 4.51
N ILE A 78 3.27 0.95 4.05
CA ILE A 78 1.93 0.39 4.31
C ILE A 78 1.64 0.45 5.81
N ALA A 79 2.51 -0.16 6.63
CA ALA A 79 2.30 -0.21 8.07
C ALA A 79 2.20 1.20 8.69
N LYS A 80 3.01 2.16 8.23
CA LYS A 80 2.97 3.54 8.72
C LYS A 80 1.68 4.27 8.32
N VAL A 81 1.16 4.05 7.11
CA VAL A 81 -0.13 4.61 6.65
C VAL A 81 -1.27 4.09 7.52
N TYR A 82 -1.42 2.77 7.64
CA TYR A 82 -2.53 2.18 8.39
C TYR A 82 -2.43 2.43 9.90
N ARG A 83 -1.22 2.54 10.47
CA ARG A 83 -1.05 2.97 11.88
C ARG A 83 -1.47 4.41 12.15
N LYS A 84 -1.59 5.23 11.11
CA LYS A 84 -2.14 6.60 11.17
C LYS A 84 -3.64 6.64 10.80
N ASN A 85 -4.32 5.50 10.77
CA ASN A 85 -5.71 5.35 10.30
C ASN A 85 -5.92 5.78 8.84
N GLY A 86 -4.85 5.78 8.05
CA GLY A 86 -4.91 5.97 6.62
C GLY A 86 -5.35 4.72 5.87
N LYS A 87 -5.36 4.80 4.54
CA LYS A 87 -5.69 3.68 3.65
C LYS A 87 -4.92 3.75 2.35
N ILE A 88 -4.85 2.62 1.65
CA ILE A 88 -4.20 2.51 0.34
C ILE A 88 -5.15 1.82 -0.64
N ILE A 89 -5.48 2.52 -1.72
CA ILE A 89 -6.30 1.99 -2.81
C ILE A 89 -5.40 1.65 -3.99
N TYR A 90 -5.41 0.38 -4.38
CA TYR A 90 -4.67 -0.15 -5.52
C TYR A 90 -5.57 -0.22 -6.76
N THR A 91 -5.09 0.27 -7.89
CA THR A 91 -5.75 0.14 -9.20
C THR A 91 -4.74 -0.39 -10.20
N GLN A 92 -5.05 -1.49 -10.88
CA GLN A 92 -4.15 -2.09 -11.86
C GLN A 92 -4.04 -1.20 -13.10
N ILE A 93 -2.80 -0.91 -13.50
CA ILE A 93 -2.48 -0.19 -14.75
C ILE A 93 -2.17 -1.21 -15.85
N THR A 94 -1.24 -2.13 -15.56
CA THR A 94 -0.88 -3.28 -16.40
C THR A 94 -0.81 -4.53 -15.52
N GLN A 95 -0.58 -5.71 -16.11
CA GLN A 95 -0.50 -6.95 -15.34
C GLN A 95 0.47 -6.82 -14.14
N ASP A 96 1.65 -6.24 -14.37
CA ASP A 96 2.73 -6.17 -13.38
C ASP A 96 2.81 -4.84 -12.61
N LEU A 97 1.89 -3.90 -12.87
CA LEU A 97 1.99 -2.53 -12.34
C LEU A 97 0.64 -2.00 -11.82
N TYR A 98 0.68 -1.43 -10.61
CA TYR A 98 -0.45 -0.84 -9.94
C TYR A 98 -0.18 0.63 -9.60
N ARG A 99 -1.23 1.44 -9.67
CA ARG A 99 -1.29 2.75 -9.00
C ARG A 99 -1.76 2.52 -7.57
N ALA A 100 -0.99 2.99 -6.59
CA ALA A 100 -1.36 3.00 -5.19
C ALA A 100 -1.66 4.44 -4.74
N VAL A 101 -2.93 4.72 -4.43
CA VAL A 101 -3.38 6.01 -3.88
C VAL A 101 -3.45 5.89 -2.36
N CYS A 102 -2.62 6.65 -1.66
CA CYS A 102 -2.44 6.56 -0.22
C CYS A 102 -2.97 7.83 0.44
N THR A 103 -3.80 7.70 1.47
CA THR A 103 -4.40 8.83 2.19
C THR A 103 -4.22 8.69 3.69
N ILE A 104 -3.90 9.81 4.36
CA ILE A 104 -3.87 9.98 5.83
C ILE A 104 -4.68 11.22 6.18
#